data_AF-H0XJV0-F1
#
_entry.id   AF-H0XJV0-F1
#
_cell.length_a   1.000
_cell.length_b   1.000
_cell.length_c   1.000
_cell.angle_alpha   90.00
_cell.angle_beta   90.00
_cell.angle_gamma   90.00
#
_symmetry.space_group_name_H-M   'P 1'
#
loop_
_entity.id
_entity.type
_entity.pdbx_description
1 polymer ?
#
loop_
_entity_poly.entity_id
_entity_poly.type
_entity_poly.pdbx_seq_one_letter_code
_entity_poly.pdbx_strand_id
1 'polypeptide(L)'
;EGKSGELHQLLHTLKSVQEKAVLLQQERDQAVLALQQRQIENQSLQNEVQYLHDKELHSDQELQRLHKRLVQSEDSYIHEVWAAKDRMGKLTEKVTILEENLLSSADEMDKASREASLQVEKLHEQLNRVSRQKEEMALRLSAYQGQEKRCVLALAEWKEKAEHLQGKLVSWQEHLDKAKAVLELKEEQMERLKSQNEVQQEELRVVRQKWTDLQSRMEGKVDKVLMRNIFIAYFQTPAREQHQVLRLIGSTLGIEREEMEQLLKDHQGAVTSWITGWLGGRSRSVPSTPVRPNQQSVLNTSFSEAESHSPTLRARLSSHGKKALDSPGKSKLPKNSAQGLKITPGSIFKRTDGNSCSTVAALISPDGLKTHGSQNLLLNAVAEVLPTNTPLLMSPGESTVLFLLNLIKM
;
A
#
# COMPACT_ATOMS: atom_id res chain seq x y z
N GLU A 1 94.55 158.84 -86.67
CA GLU A 1 93.17 158.88 -86.14
C GLU A 1 92.49 157.53 -86.39
N GLY A 2 92.57 156.57 -85.48
CA GLY A 2 91.61 156.48 -84.37
C GLY A 2 90.40 155.61 -84.76
N LYS A 3 89.64 156.03 -85.78
CA LYS A 3 88.28 155.54 -86.07
C LYS A 3 88.16 154.11 -86.58
N SER A 4 89.24 153.52 -87.12
CA SER A 4 89.19 152.14 -87.64
C SER A 4 89.39 151.06 -86.57
N GLY A 5 90.00 151.38 -85.42
CA GLY A 5 90.20 150.43 -84.33
C GLY A 5 88.92 150.18 -83.55
N GLU A 6 88.23 151.26 -83.18
CA GLU A 6 86.93 151.23 -82.51
C GLU A 6 85.92 150.40 -83.30
N LEU A 7 85.76 150.64 -84.62
CA LEU A 7 84.86 149.87 -85.48
C LEU A 7 85.16 148.36 -85.46
N HIS A 8 86.43 147.97 -85.52
CA HIS A 8 86.83 146.56 -85.57
C HIS A 8 86.64 145.86 -84.22
N GLN A 9 86.79 146.60 -83.13
CA GLN A 9 86.51 146.13 -81.77
C GLN A 9 85.00 146.04 -81.51
N LEU A 10 84.21 146.99 -82.01
CA LEU A 10 82.74 146.98 -82.01
C LEU A 10 82.18 145.82 -82.85
N LEU A 11 82.80 145.51 -83.99
CA LEU A 11 82.42 144.37 -84.82
C LEU A 11 82.77 143.03 -84.16
N HIS A 12 83.89 142.95 -83.44
CA HIS A 12 84.23 141.77 -82.63
C HIS A 12 83.33 141.61 -81.40
N THR A 13 82.97 142.69 -80.70
CA THR A 13 82.00 142.60 -79.59
C THR A 13 80.60 142.28 -80.09
N LEU A 14 80.17 142.87 -81.22
CA LEU A 14 78.91 142.51 -81.89
C LEU A 14 78.89 141.02 -82.26
N LYS A 15 79.98 140.50 -82.86
CA LYS A 15 80.10 139.06 -83.19
C LYS A 15 80.10 138.17 -81.94
N SER A 16 80.82 138.54 -80.89
CA SER A 16 80.83 137.78 -79.63
C SER A 16 79.48 137.84 -78.89
N VAL A 17 78.75 138.95 -78.99
CA VAL A 17 77.37 139.09 -78.50
C VAL A 17 76.41 138.25 -79.35
N GLN A 18 76.59 138.20 -80.68
CA GLN A 18 75.83 137.34 -81.57
C GLN A 18 76.06 135.85 -81.24
N GLU A 19 77.32 135.44 -81.07
CA GLU A 19 77.71 134.07 -80.70
C GLU A 19 77.14 133.69 -79.32
N LYS A 20 77.21 134.59 -78.33
CA LYS A 20 76.57 134.40 -77.02
C LYS A 20 75.05 134.37 -77.08
N ALA A 21 74.42 135.17 -77.95
CA ALA A 21 72.97 135.14 -78.14
C ALA A 21 72.52 133.83 -78.80
N VAL A 22 73.29 133.29 -79.75
CA VAL A 22 73.05 131.97 -80.35
C VAL A 22 73.22 130.85 -79.32
N LEU A 23 74.28 130.89 -78.50
CA LEU A 23 74.48 129.92 -77.41
C LEU A 23 73.37 129.99 -76.36
N LEU A 24 73.00 131.19 -75.88
CA LEU A 24 71.89 131.38 -74.95
C LEU A 24 70.55 130.94 -75.55
N GLN A 25 70.34 131.11 -76.86
CA GLN A 25 69.15 130.58 -77.53
C GLN A 25 69.18 129.05 -77.59
N GLN A 26 70.31 128.44 -77.95
CA GLN A 26 70.49 126.98 -77.93
C GLN A 26 70.28 126.40 -76.50
N GLU A 27 70.81 127.06 -75.47
CA GLU A 27 70.61 126.68 -74.06
C GLU A 27 69.13 126.80 -73.64
N ARG A 28 68.43 127.87 -74.04
CA ARG A 28 66.98 127.99 -73.81
C ARG A 28 66.20 126.90 -74.54
N ASP A 29 66.50 126.63 -75.80
CA ASP A 29 65.78 125.66 -76.61
C ASP A 29 66.02 124.23 -76.08
N GLN A 30 67.24 123.93 -75.61
CA GLN A 30 67.58 122.71 -74.86
C GLN A 30 66.84 122.63 -73.52
N ALA A 31 66.74 123.73 -72.76
CA ALA A 31 65.98 123.77 -71.51
C ALA A 31 64.47 123.61 -71.72
N VAL A 32 63.92 124.16 -72.81
CA VAL A 32 62.52 123.97 -73.22
C VAL A 32 62.25 122.51 -73.58
N LEU A 33 63.12 121.86 -74.35
CA LEU A 33 63.00 120.43 -74.64
C LEU A 33 63.07 119.57 -73.36
N ALA A 34 63.99 119.88 -72.45
CA ALA A 34 64.09 119.19 -71.16
C ALA A 34 62.84 119.40 -70.29
N LEU A 35 62.27 120.61 -70.26
CA LEU A 35 61.01 120.89 -69.56
C LEU A 35 59.82 120.18 -70.20
N GLN A 36 59.74 120.14 -71.53
CA GLN A 36 58.70 119.39 -72.26
C GLN A 36 58.80 117.88 -71.98
N GLN A 37 60.00 117.31 -72.00
CA GLN A 37 60.22 115.92 -71.59
C GLN A 37 59.76 115.70 -70.14
N ARG A 38 60.17 116.55 -69.19
CA ARG A 38 59.74 116.43 -67.79
C ARG A 38 58.24 116.64 -67.61
N GLN A 39 57.58 117.42 -68.47
CA GLN A 39 56.11 117.56 -68.46
C GLN A 39 55.42 116.28 -68.94
N ILE A 40 55.91 115.66 -70.02
CA ILE A 40 55.40 114.37 -70.53
C ILE A 40 55.65 113.25 -69.49
N GLU A 41 56.83 113.21 -68.87
CA GLU A 41 57.13 112.25 -67.79
C GLU A 41 56.23 112.45 -66.56
N ASN A 42 55.98 113.70 -66.13
CA ASN A 42 55.04 113.97 -65.04
C ASN A 42 53.60 113.57 -65.40
N GLN A 43 53.15 113.81 -66.64
CA GLN A 43 51.84 113.35 -67.11
C GLN A 43 51.76 111.81 -67.13
N SER A 44 52.83 111.12 -67.54
CA SER A 44 52.91 109.66 -67.49
C SER A 44 52.86 109.13 -66.06
N LEU A 45 53.58 109.76 -65.13
CA LEU A 45 53.56 109.39 -63.71
C LEU A 45 52.22 109.69 -63.04
N GLN A 46 51.54 110.78 -63.41
CA GLN A 46 50.19 111.08 -62.94
C GLN A 46 49.18 110.03 -63.40
N ASN A 47 49.26 109.59 -64.67
CA ASN A 47 48.42 108.52 -65.19
C ASN A 47 48.69 107.17 -64.49
N GLU A 48 49.96 106.84 -64.21
CA GLU A 48 50.32 105.61 -63.47
C GLU A 48 49.86 105.66 -62.01
N VAL A 49 50.02 106.78 -61.31
CA VAL A 49 49.50 106.97 -59.94
C VAL A 49 47.98 106.84 -59.90
N GLN A 50 47.25 107.40 -60.88
CA GLN A 50 45.81 107.24 -60.98
C GLN A 50 45.42 105.78 -61.23
N TYR A 51 46.08 105.09 -62.17
CA TYR A 51 45.85 103.67 -62.46
C TYR A 51 46.10 102.78 -61.23
N LEU A 52 47.19 103.03 -60.48
CA LEU A 52 47.50 102.31 -59.26
C LEU A 52 46.47 102.57 -58.15
N HIS A 53 45.97 103.81 -58.02
CA HIS A 53 44.93 104.15 -57.05
C HIS A 53 43.57 103.51 -57.39
N ASP A 54 43.15 103.55 -58.65
CA ASP A 54 41.91 102.89 -59.10
C ASP A 54 41.99 101.36 -58.92
N LYS A 55 43.19 100.78 -59.11
CA LYS A 55 43.48 99.36 -58.88
C LYS A 55 43.51 98.99 -57.39
N GLU A 56 44.06 99.85 -56.53
CA GLU A 56 44.02 99.71 -55.07
C GLU A 56 42.56 99.71 -54.58
N LEU A 57 41.78 100.71 -54.99
CA LEU A 57 40.35 100.83 -54.67
C LEU A 57 39.54 99.62 -55.16
N HIS A 58 39.82 99.11 -56.36
CA HIS A 58 39.20 97.88 -56.86
C HIS A 58 39.59 96.66 -56.02
N SER A 59 40.86 96.55 -55.62
CA SER A 59 41.35 95.43 -54.81
C SER A 59 40.71 95.41 -53.43
N ASP A 60 40.61 96.56 -52.77
CA ASP A 60 39.90 96.72 -51.49
C ASP A 60 38.42 96.33 -51.58
N GLN A 61 37.75 96.74 -52.67
CA GLN A 61 36.37 96.34 -52.92
C GLN A 61 36.19 94.84 -53.15
N GLU A 62 37.19 94.13 -53.68
CA GLU A 62 37.18 92.67 -53.78
C GLU A 62 37.49 91.99 -52.45
N LEU A 63 38.48 92.49 -51.70
CA LEU A 63 38.79 92.04 -50.35
C LEU A 63 37.58 92.17 -49.41
N GLN A 64 36.86 93.30 -49.45
CA GLN A 64 35.60 93.48 -48.71
C GLN A 64 34.51 92.50 -49.15
N ARG A 65 34.35 92.24 -50.47
CA ARG A 65 33.40 91.24 -51.00
C ARG A 65 33.80 89.80 -50.64
N LEU A 66 35.09 89.49 -50.51
CA LEU A 66 35.59 88.17 -50.10
C LEU A 66 35.44 87.98 -48.59
N HIS A 67 35.88 88.94 -47.78
CA HIS A 67 35.72 88.94 -46.33
C HIS A 67 34.23 88.83 -45.93
N LYS A 68 33.35 89.62 -46.54
CA LYS A 68 31.90 89.52 -46.29
C LYS A 68 31.34 88.13 -46.63
N ARG A 69 31.76 87.52 -47.75
CA ARG A 69 31.33 86.16 -48.11
C ARG A 69 31.88 85.10 -47.15
N LEU A 70 33.13 85.26 -46.70
CA LEU A 70 33.75 84.36 -45.72
C LEU A 70 32.98 84.40 -44.39
N VAL A 71 32.76 85.60 -43.83
CA VAL A 71 31.97 85.79 -42.59
C VAL A 71 30.55 85.22 -42.76
N GLN A 72 29.86 85.50 -43.87
CA GLN A 72 28.53 84.92 -44.13
C GLN A 72 28.53 83.39 -44.22
N SER A 73 29.60 82.77 -44.75
CA SER A 73 29.74 81.31 -44.77
C SER A 73 30.09 80.72 -43.39
N GLU A 74 30.84 81.46 -42.58
CA GLU A 74 31.18 81.11 -41.20
C GLU A 74 29.95 81.21 -40.29
N ASP A 75 29.16 82.28 -40.40
CA ASP A 75 27.86 82.45 -39.74
C ASP A 75 26.89 81.30 -40.08
N SER A 76 26.78 80.93 -41.36
CA SER A 76 25.95 79.79 -41.80
C SER A 76 26.44 78.48 -41.21
N TYR A 77 27.75 78.22 -41.28
CA TYR A 77 28.35 77.00 -40.74
C TYR A 77 28.17 76.89 -39.22
N ILE A 78 28.38 77.99 -38.47
CA ILE A 78 28.14 78.06 -37.03
C ILE A 78 26.67 77.76 -36.72
N HIS A 79 25.73 78.38 -37.44
CA HIS A 79 24.30 78.13 -37.27
C HIS A 79 23.91 76.67 -37.59
N GLU A 80 24.47 76.08 -38.64
CA GLU A 80 24.26 74.67 -39.01
C GLU A 80 24.81 73.71 -37.94
N VAL A 81 25.98 74.01 -37.36
CA VAL A 81 26.56 73.24 -36.23
C VAL A 81 25.69 73.35 -34.97
N TRP A 82 25.15 74.53 -34.65
CA TRP A 82 24.19 74.68 -33.55
C TRP A 82 22.89 73.91 -33.80
N ALA A 83 22.34 73.97 -35.01
CA ALA A 83 21.14 73.21 -35.39
C ALA A 83 21.39 71.69 -35.38
N ALA A 84 22.58 71.23 -35.75
CA ALA A 84 22.97 69.84 -35.61
C ALA A 84 23.09 69.41 -34.14
N LYS A 85 23.67 70.27 -33.28
CA LYS A 85 23.79 70.02 -31.83
C LYS A 85 22.44 69.95 -31.12
N ASP A 86 21.48 70.81 -31.48
CA ASP A 86 20.09 70.74 -31.01
C ASP A 86 19.41 69.40 -31.40
N ARG A 87 19.56 68.99 -32.68
CA ARG A 87 19.06 67.69 -33.16
C ARG A 87 19.72 66.52 -32.42
N MET A 88 21.02 66.58 -32.14
CA MET A 88 21.73 65.57 -31.34
C MET A 88 21.17 65.49 -29.93
N GLY A 89 20.96 66.63 -29.25
CA GLY A 89 20.34 66.66 -27.90
C GLY A 89 18.97 65.98 -27.87
N LYS A 90 18.10 66.31 -28.83
CA LYS A 90 16.76 65.71 -29.01
C LYS A 90 16.79 64.23 -29.43
N LEU A 91 17.91 63.74 -29.96
CA LEU A 91 18.12 62.32 -30.23
C LEU A 91 18.65 61.60 -28.98
N THR A 92 19.58 62.18 -28.22
CA THR A 92 20.06 61.59 -26.96
C THR A 92 18.94 61.49 -25.92
N GLU A 93 18.08 62.51 -25.78
CA GLU A 93 16.90 62.48 -24.91
C GLU A 93 15.92 61.35 -25.29
N LYS A 94 15.72 61.12 -26.61
CA LYS A 94 14.90 60.00 -27.08
C LYS A 94 15.55 58.65 -26.85
N VAL A 95 16.88 58.55 -26.95
CA VAL A 95 17.62 57.31 -26.63
C VAL A 95 17.48 57.00 -25.14
N THR A 96 17.73 57.95 -24.23
CA THR A 96 17.59 57.70 -22.79
C THR A 96 16.16 57.32 -22.40
N ILE A 97 15.15 57.99 -22.97
CA ILE A 97 13.74 57.62 -22.74
C ILE A 97 13.45 56.20 -23.26
N LEU A 98 14.00 55.79 -24.42
CA LEU A 98 13.81 54.43 -24.94
C LEU A 98 14.56 53.38 -24.11
N GLU A 99 15.72 53.71 -23.56
CA GLU A 99 16.50 52.86 -22.64
C GLU A 99 15.75 52.68 -21.31
N GLU A 100 15.21 53.75 -20.72
CA GLU A 100 14.38 53.70 -19.50
C GLU A 100 13.09 52.88 -19.70
N ASN A 101 12.41 53.04 -20.84
CA ASN A 101 11.24 52.23 -21.19
C ASN A 101 11.60 50.75 -21.43
N LEU A 102 12.74 50.47 -22.06
CA LEU A 102 13.23 49.10 -22.27
C LEU A 102 13.59 48.41 -20.96
N LEU A 103 14.27 49.11 -20.04
CA LEU A 103 14.57 48.62 -18.70
C LEU A 103 13.28 48.35 -17.90
N SER A 104 12.33 49.30 -17.92
CA SER A 104 11.02 49.13 -17.26
C SER A 104 10.25 47.92 -17.80
N SER A 105 10.23 47.75 -19.12
CA SER A 105 9.60 46.60 -19.78
C SER A 105 10.32 45.28 -19.49
N ALA A 106 11.64 45.30 -19.29
CA ALA A 106 12.41 44.12 -18.89
C ALA A 106 12.12 43.73 -17.43
N ASP A 107 12.05 44.69 -16.50
CA ASP A 107 11.67 44.45 -15.10
C ASP A 107 10.24 43.90 -14.97
N GLU A 108 9.30 44.39 -15.78
CA GLU A 108 7.94 43.85 -15.87
C GLU A 108 7.92 42.43 -16.46
N MET A 109 8.70 42.17 -17.51
CA MET A 109 8.84 40.83 -18.10
C MET A 109 9.46 39.83 -17.11
N ASP A 110 10.52 40.21 -16.40
CA ASP A 110 11.16 39.38 -15.38
C ASP A 110 10.24 39.16 -14.18
N LYS A 111 9.38 40.13 -13.84
CA LYS A 111 8.32 39.96 -12.83
C LYS A 111 7.28 38.94 -13.29
N ALA A 112 6.75 39.07 -14.50
CA ALA A 112 5.81 38.10 -15.06
C ALA A 112 6.43 36.70 -15.19
N SER A 113 7.71 36.61 -15.58
CA SER A 113 8.49 35.36 -15.66
C SER A 113 8.67 34.70 -14.29
N ARG A 114 9.00 35.47 -13.24
CA ARG A 114 9.05 34.98 -11.85
C ARG A 114 7.68 34.52 -11.34
N GLU A 115 6.62 35.28 -11.62
CA GLU A 115 5.25 34.93 -11.21
C GLU A 115 4.74 33.67 -11.93
N ALA A 116 5.03 33.51 -13.23
CA ALA A 116 4.75 32.28 -13.98
C ALA A 116 5.57 31.09 -13.44
N SER A 117 6.84 31.29 -13.10
CA SER A 117 7.71 30.25 -12.53
C SER A 117 7.16 29.72 -11.20
N LEU A 118 6.70 30.61 -10.31
CA LEU A 118 6.05 30.24 -9.05
C LEU A 118 4.73 29.48 -9.25
N GLN A 119 3.97 29.80 -10.30
CA GLN A 119 2.77 29.04 -10.66
C GLN A 119 3.12 27.63 -11.17
N VAL A 120 4.15 27.50 -12.01
CA VAL A 120 4.66 26.19 -12.48
C VAL A 120 5.19 25.36 -11.32
N GLU A 121 5.95 25.95 -10.39
CA GLU A 121 6.45 25.26 -9.19
C GLU A 121 5.29 24.78 -8.29
N LYS A 122 4.28 25.61 -8.05
CA LYS A 122 3.06 25.24 -7.30
C LYS A 122 2.29 24.09 -7.94
N LEU A 123 2.16 24.09 -9.28
CA LEU A 123 1.51 22.99 -10.02
C LEU A 123 2.36 21.71 -10.00
N HIS A 124 3.69 21.83 -10.10
CA HIS A 124 4.62 20.71 -9.97
C HIS A 124 4.56 20.09 -8.58
N GLU A 125 4.49 20.89 -7.52
CA GLU A 125 4.23 20.46 -6.15
C GLU A 125 2.92 19.67 -6.03
N GLN A 126 1.82 20.18 -6.61
CA GLN A 126 0.52 19.48 -6.60
C GLN A 126 0.60 18.14 -7.34
N LEU A 127 1.24 18.09 -8.50
CA LEU A 127 1.46 16.85 -9.26
C LEU A 127 2.31 15.83 -8.48
N ASN A 128 3.34 16.29 -7.75
CA ASN A 128 4.19 15.45 -6.91
C ASN A 128 3.44 14.91 -5.68
N ARG A 129 2.56 15.72 -5.06
CA ARG A 129 1.67 15.29 -3.97
C ARG A 129 0.69 14.21 -4.45
N VAL A 130 0.05 14.40 -5.60
CA VAL A 130 -0.89 13.42 -6.20
C VAL A 130 -0.17 12.14 -6.64
N SER A 131 1.04 12.25 -7.22
CA SER A 131 1.85 11.10 -7.60
C SER A 131 2.24 10.25 -6.38
N ARG A 132 2.68 10.88 -5.28
CA ARG A 132 2.97 10.18 -4.02
C ARG A 132 1.74 9.52 -3.41
N GLN A 133 0.56 10.16 -3.48
CA GLN A 133 -0.70 9.55 -3.04
C GLN A 133 -1.07 8.33 -3.90
N LYS A 134 -0.86 8.39 -5.21
CA LYS A 134 -1.06 7.25 -6.12
C LYS A 134 -0.12 6.09 -5.80
N GLU A 135 1.15 6.38 -5.53
CA GLU A 135 2.15 5.39 -5.10
C GLU A 135 1.77 4.74 -3.76
N GLU A 136 1.37 5.54 -2.77
CA GLU A 136 0.92 5.03 -1.46
C GLU A 136 -0.32 4.14 -1.61
N MET A 137 -1.31 4.55 -2.41
CA MET A 137 -2.50 3.74 -2.65
C MET A 137 -2.18 2.46 -3.43
N ALA A 138 -1.23 2.48 -4.37
CA ALA A 138 -0.75 1.27 -5.04
C ALA A 138 -0.03 0.31 -4.07
N LEU A 139 0.78 0.84 -3.15
CA LEU A 139 1.41 0.05 -2.08
C LEU A 139 0.35 -0.56 -1.14
N ARG A 140 -0.64 0.22 -0.69
CA ARG A 140 -1.77 -0.27 0.12
C ARG A 140 -2.55 -1.39 -0.60
N LEU A 141 -2.87 -1.22 -1.88
CA LEU A 141 -3.53 -2.26 -2.69
C LEU A 141 -2.67 -3.54 -2.80
N SER A 142 -1.35 -3.41 -2.98
CA SER A 142 -0.45 -4.58 -3.00
C SER A 142 -0.40 -5.31 -1.65
N ALA A 143 -0.48 -4.57 -0.54
CA ALA A 143 -0.53 -5.11 0.81
C ALA A 143 -1.85 -5.86 1.08
N TYR A 144 -3.00 -5.28 0.67
CA TYR A 144 -4.30 -5.95 0.76
C TYR A 144 -4.35 -7.21 -0.10
N GLN A 145 -3.86 -7.19 -1.35
CA GLN A 145 -3.78 -8.39 -2.18
C GLN A 145 -2.84 -9.45 -1.58
N GLY A 146 -1.76 -9.02 -0.90
CA GLY A 146 -0.88 -9.90 -0.13
C GLY A 146 -1.56 -10.52 1.10
N GLN A 147 -2.44 -9.77 1.77
CA GLN A 147 -3.25 -10.25 2.89
C GLN A 147 -4.34 -11.22 2.43
N GLU A 148 -5.07 -10.89 1.36
CA GLU A 148 -6.07 -11.73 0.71
C GLU A 148 -5.49 -13.11 0.36
N LYS A 149 -4.32 -13.14 -0.31
CA LYS A 149 -3.60 -14.39 -0.63
C LYS A 149 -3.27 -15.22 0.61
N ARG A 150 -2.87 -14.59 1.73
CA ARG A 150 -2.63 -15.29 3.01
C ARG A 150 -3.91 -15.84 3.63
N CYS A 151 -5.01 -15.07 3.58
CA CYS A 151 -6.31 -15.51 4.07
C CYS A 151 -6.85 -16.69 3.26
N VAL A 152 -6.72 -16.68 1.93
CA VAL A 152 -7.10 -17.81 1.05
C VAL A 152 -6.29 -19.07 1.36
N LEU A 153 -4.98 -18.95 1.58
CA LEU A 153 -4.14 -20.09 1.99
C LEU A 153 -4.54 -20.64 3.36
N ALA A 154 -4.76 -19.77 4.35
CA ALA A 154 -5.21 -20.20 5.68
C ALA A 154 -6.60 -20.87 5.64
N LEU A 155 -7.53 -20.37 4.81
CA LEU A 155 -8.84 -20.99 4.59
C LEU A 155 -8.70 -22.38 3.95
N ALA A 156 -7.78 -22.57 3.01
CA ALA A 156 -7.50 -23.88 2.42
C ALA A 156 -6.95 -24.86 3.47
N GLU A 157 -5.98 -24.45 4.29
CA GLU A 157 -5.47 -25.28 5.39
C GLU A 157 -6.56 -25.67 6.40
N TRP A 158 -7.44 -24.74 6.77
CA TRP A 158 -8.53 -25.04 7.71
C TRP A 158 -9.59 -25.95 7.09
N LYS A 159 -9.85 -25.83 5.77
CA LYS A 159 -10.73 -26.75 5.03
C LYS A 159 -10.15 -28.16 4.98
N GLU A 160 -8.86 -28.32 4.68
CA GLU A 160 -8.18 -29.62 4.71
C GLU A 160 -8.23 -30.26 6.11
N LYS A 161 -7.94 -29.47 7.16
CA LYS A 161 -8.04 -29.93 8.57
C LYS A 161 -9.47 -30.38 8.91
N ALA A 162 -10.50 -29.67 8.44
CA ALA A 162 -11.90 -30.03 8.64
C ALA A 162 -12.29 -31.31 7.88
N GLU A 163 -11.90 -31.46 6.62
CA GLU A 163 -12.14 -32.65 5.80
C GLU A 163 -11.46 -33.91 6.40
N HIS A 164 -10.24 -33.77 6.89
CA HIS A 164 -9.53 -34.84 7.61
C HIS A 164 -10.20 -35.21 8.95
N LEU A 165 -10.75 -34.24 9.69
CA LEU A 165 -11.53 -34.52 10.91
C LEU A 165 -12.88 -35.17 10.58
N GLN A 166 -13.54 -34.77 9.49
CA GLN A 166 -14.77 -35.40 9.00
C GLN A 166 -14.52 -36.85 8.57
N GLY A 167 -13.45 -37.12 7.82
CA GLY A 167 -13.04 -38.47 7.45
C GLY A 167 -12.75 -39.35 8.69
N LYS A 168 -12.10 -38.79 9.71
CA LYS A 168 -11.94 -39.45 11.00
C LYS A 168 -13.28 -39.74 11.68
N LEU A 169 -14.21 -38.79 11.73
CA LEU A 169 -15.54 -38.99 12.32
C LEU A 169 -16.29 -40.14 11.64
N VAL A 170 -16.25 -40.23 10.30
CA VAL A 170 -16.83 -41.37 9.56
C VAL A 170 -16.17 -42.69 9.97
N SER A 171 -14.84 -42.75 10.07
CA SER A 171 -14.16 -43.98 10.51
C SER A 171 -14.51 -44.38 11.95
N TRP A 172 -14.66 -43.42 12.87
CA TRP A 172 -15.12 -43.67 14.24
C TRP A 172 -16.58 -44.16 14.27
N GLN A 173 -17.45 -43.58 13.45
CA GLN A 173 -18.84 -44.03 13.30
C GLN A 173 -18.90 -45.48 12.79
N GLU A 174 -18.13 -45.82 11.75
CA GLU A 174 -17.99 -47.20 11.28
C GLU A 174 -17.51 -48.16 12.38
N HIS A 175 -16.50 -47.77 13.16
CA HIS A 175 -16.01 -48.59 14.27
C HIS A 175 -17.07 -48.77 15.37
N LEU A 176 -17.84 -47.73 15.66
CA LEU A 176 -18.92 -47.74 16.65
C LEU A 176 -20.10 -48.60 16.20
N ASP A 177 -20.49 -48.57 14.93
CA ASP A 177 -21.56 -49.42 14.39
C ASP A 177 -21.12 -50.88 14.23
N LYS A 178 -19.84 -51.14 13.90
CA LYS A 178 -19.23 -52.48 13.98
C LYS A 178 -19.24 -53.00 15.43
N ALA A 179 -18.95 -52.15 16.42
CA ALA A 179 -19.00 -52.52 17.83
C ALA A 179 -20.43 -52.81 18.32
N LYS A 180 -21.43 -52.03 17.90
CA LYS A 180 -22.86 -52.35 18.14
C LYS A 180 -23.23 -53.72 17.57
N ALA A 181 -22.92 -54.00 16.30
CA ALA A 181 -23.26 -55.28 15.67
C ALA A 181 -22.64 -56.49 16.40
N VAL A 182 -21.45 -56.32 16.99
CA VAL A 182 -20.83 -57.34 17.85
C VAL A 182 -21.53 -57.45 19.22
N LEU A 183 -22.03 -56.34 19.77
CA LEU A 183 -22.81 -56.32 21.02
C LEU A 183 -24.16 -57.02 20.83
N GLU A 184 -24.95 -56.67 19.80
CA GLU A 184 -26.22 -57.33 19.46
C GLU A 184 -26.03 -58.86 19.31
N LEU A 185 -25.01 -59.28 18.55
CA LEU A 185 -24.67 -60.70 18.37
C LEU A 185 -24.27 -61.38 19.70
N LYS A 186 -23.70 -60.65 20.65
CA LYS A 186 -23.38 -61.15 21.99
C LYS A 186 -24.61 -61.20 22.90
N GLU A 187 -25.52 -60.25 22.78
CA GLU A 187 -26.83 -60.25 23.44
C GLU A 187 -27.65 -61.49 23.01
N GLU A 188 -27.77 -61.75 21.70
CA GLU A 188 -28.38 -62.98 21.17
C GLU A 188 -27.69 -64.26 21.67
N GLN A 189 -26.36 -64.24 21.86
CA GLN A 189 -25.62 -65.39 22.40
C GLN A 189 -25.92 -65.60 23.89
N MET A 190 -26.05 -64.52 24.67
CA MET A 190 -26.46 -64.58 26.07
C MET A 190 -27.91 -65.08 26.22
N GLU A 191 -28.84 -64.62 25.39
CA GLU A 191 -30.22 -65.13 25.40
C GLU A 191 -30.28 -66.64 25.07
N ARG A 192 -29.56 -67.09 24.04
CA ARG A 192 -29.48 -68.52 23.69
C ARG A 192 -28.92 -69.37 24.85
N LEU A 193 -27.89 -68.89 25.53
CA LEU A 193 -27.33 -69.56 26.72
C LEU A 193 -28.26 -69.49 27.94
N LYS A 194 -29.02 -68.42 28.09
CA LYS A 194 -30.02 -68.24 29.15
C LYS A 194 -31.18 -69.21 28.97
N SER A 195 -31.76 -69.34 27.77
CA SER A 195 -32.81 -70.32 27.50
C SER A 195 -32.32 -71.77 27.64
N GLN A 196 -31.06 -72.06 27.29
CA GLN A 196 -30.46 -73.37 27.60
C GLN A 196 -30.37 -73.63 29.12
N ASN A 197 -29.99 -72.62 29.91
CA ASN A 197 -29.99 -72.72 31.38
C ASN A 197 -31.41 -72.87 31.95
N GLU A 198 -32.41 -72.18 31.39
CA GLU A 198 -33.82 -72.29 31.81
C GLU A 198 -34.35 -73.71 31.56
N VAL A 199 -34.06 -74.32 30.39
CA VAL A 199 -34.38 -75.73 30.11
C VAL A 199 -33.68 -76.67 31.08
N GLN A 200 -32.37 -76.50 31.31
CA GLN A 200 -31.61 -77.34 32.25
C GLN A 200 -32.11 -77.19 33.70
N GLN A 201 -32.51 -75.98 34.12
CA GLN A 201 -33.11 -75.76 35.43
C GLN A 201 -34.45 -76.45 35.58
N GLU A 202 -35.28 -76.46 34.52
CA GLU A 202 -36.57 -77.16 34.50
C GLU A 202 -36.39 -78.69 34.49
N GLU A 203 -35.43 -79.23 33.73
CA GLU A 203 -35.05 -80.65 33.80
C GLU A 203 -34.59 -81.03 35.21
N LEU A 204 -33.72 -80.23 35.84
CA LEU A 204 -33.30 -80.43 37.22
C LEU A 204 -34.46 -80.24 38.22
N ARG A 205 -35.44 -79.39 37.93
CA ARG A 205 -36.67 -79.24 38.74
C ARG A 205 -37.54 -80.50 38.64
N VAL A 206 -37.73 -81.06 37.44
CA VAL A 206 -38.46 -82.31 37.18
C VAL A 206 -37.74 -83.51 37.82
N VAL A 207 -36.40 -83.57 37.78
CA VAL A 207 -35.62 -84.62 38.48
C VAL A 207 -35.75 -84.48 40.00
N ARG A 208 -35.63 -83.27 40.56
CA ARG A 208 -35.87 -83.04 42.00
C ARG A 208 -37.29 -83.39 42.42
N GLN A 209 -38.31 -83.04 41.62
CA GLN A 209 -39.70 -83.39 41.88
C GLN A 209 -39.90 -84.91 41.85
N LYS A 210 -39.38 -85.61 40.83
CA LYS A 210 -39.40 -87.08 40.77
C LYS A 210 -38.71 -87.71 41.99
N TRP A 211 -37.62 -87.11 42.49
CA TRP A 211 -36.97 -87.56 43.72
C TRP A 211 -37.87 -87.38 44.95
N THR A 212 -38.49 -86.21 45.16
CA THR A 212 -39.41 -85.98 46.30
C THR A 212 -40.67 -86.85 46.22
N ASP A 213 -41.18 -87.09 45.02
CA ASP A 213 -42.32 -87.97 44.77
C ASP A 213 -41.95 -89.44 45.04
N LEU A 214 -40.73 -89.87 44.69
CA LEU A 214 -40.22 -91.21 45.03
C LEU A 214 -39.95 -91.35 46.53
N GLN A 215 -39.34 -90.35 47.16
CA GLN A 215 -39.04 -90.33 48.59
C GLN A 215 -40.33 -90.45 49.41
N SER A 216 -41.32 -89.59 49.17
CA SER A 216 -42.63 -89.66 49.84
C SER A 216 -43.39 -90.96 49.54
N ARG A 217 -43.25 -91.55 48.34
CA ARG A 217 -43.82 -92.86 48.00
C ARG A 217 -43.10 -94.05 48.65
N MET A 218 -41.89 -93.86 49.18
CA MET A 218 -41.20 -94.85 50.02
C MET A 218 -41.52 -94.62 51.51
N GLU A 219 -41.47 -93.37 51.96
CA GLU A 219 -41.73 -92.95 53.34
C GLU A 219 -43.18 -93.23 53.76
N GLY A 220 -44.16 -92.96 52.88
CA GLY A 220 -45.56 -93.36 53.04
C GLY A 220 -45.83 -94.87 52.94
N LYS A 221 -44.78 -95.70 52.81
CA LYS A 221 -44.83 -97.17 52.79
C LYS A 221 -44.03 -97.80 53.94
N VAL A 222 -44.12 -97.23 55.14
CA VAL A 222 -43.95 -98.04 56.36
C VAL A 222 -44.93 -99.21 56.25
N ASP A 223 -44.40 -100.42 56.05
CA ASP A 223 -45.20 -101.51 55.49
C ASP A 223 -46.35 -101.89 56.45
N LYS A 224 -47.59 -101.84 55.95
CA LYS A 224 -48.77 -102.27 56.72
C LYS A 224 -48.66 -103.72 57.18
N VAL A 225 -47.93 -104.57 56.45
CA VAL A 225 -47.64 -105.95 56.87
C VAL A 225 -46.63 -105.94 58.03
N LEU A 226 -45.56 -105.13 57.97
CA LEU A 226 -44.59 -105.00 59.06
C LEU A 226 -45.27 -104.47 60.34
N MET A 227 -45.99 -103.34 60.26
CA MET A 227 -46.69 -102.77 61.40
C MET A 227 -47.75 -103.72 61.96
N ARG A 228 -48.53 -104.40 61.09
CA ARG A 228 -49.50 -105.42 61.52
C ARG A 228 -48.81 -106.59 62.22
N ASN A 229 -47.70 -107.10 61.69
CA ASN A 229 -46.97 -108.22 62.29
C ASN A 229 -46.34 -107.82 63.63
N ILE A 230 -45.82 -106.59 63.74
CA ILE A 230 -45.34 -105.99 64.99
C ILE A 230 -46.45 -105.95 66.05
N PHE A 231 -47.64 -105.42 65.72
CA PHE A 231 -48.78 -105.40 66.64
C PHE A 231 -49.30 -106.80 66.97
N ILE A 232 -49.38 -107.72 66.00
CA ILE A 232 -49.82 -109.10 66.23
C ILE A 232 -48.85 -109.84 67.15
N ALA A 233 -47.53 -109.72 66.94
CA ALA A 233 -46.52 -110.32 67.81
C ALA A 233 -46.63 -109.81 69.26
N TYR A 234 -46.91 -108.52 69.46
CA TYR A 234 -47.17 -107.98 70.78
C TYR A 234 -48.44 -108.58 71.42
N PHE A 235 -49.58 -108.58 70.71
CA PHE A 235 -50.86 -109.06 71.27
C PHE A 235 -50.97 -110.59 71.42
N GLN A 236 -50.22 -111.39 70.66
CA GLN A 236 -50.21 -112.85 70.78
C GLN A 236 -49.23 -113.38 71.83
N THR A 237 -48.31 -112.55 72.32
CA THR A 237 -47.38 -112.93 73.40
C THR A 237 -48.10 -112.94 74.75
N PRO A 238 -47.97 -113.99 75.59
CA PRO A 238 -48.61 -114.03 76.91
C PRO A 238 -48.03 -112.97 77.86
N ALA A 239 -48.86 -112.48 78.79
CA ALA A 239 -48.62 -111.27 79.60
C ALA A 239 -47.32 -111.22 80.42
N ARG A 240 -46.62 -112.34 80.60
CA ARG A 240 -45.32 -112.42 81.28
C ARG A 240 -44.11 -112.03 80.42
N GLU A 241 -44.25 -111.97 79.09
CA GLU A 241 -43.14 -111.73 78.14
C GLU A 241 -43.32 -110.49 77.25
N GLN A 242 -44.53 -109.91 77.20
CA GLN A 242 -44.88 -108.73 76.40
C GLN A 242 -43.91 -107.55 76.55
N HIS A 243 -43.38 -107.34 77.76
CA HIS A 243 -42.39 -106.29 78.07
C HIS A 243 -41.08 -106.39 77.26
N GLN A 244 -40.63 -107.60 76.92
CA GLN A 244 -39.41 -107.80 76.12
C GLN A 244 -39.70 -107.65 74.63
N VAL A 245 -40.88 -108.11 74.17
CA VAL A 245 -41.32 -107.94 72.78
C VAL A 245 -41.53 -106.47 72.45
N LEU A 246 -42.14 -105.67 73.33
CA LEU A 246 -42.31 -104.23 73.11
C LEU A 246 -40.97 -103.48 73.08
N ARG A 247 -40.02 -103.84 73.95
CA ARG A 247 -38.65 -103.29 73.91
C ARG A 247 -37.96 -103.60 72.56
N LEU A 248 -38.07 -104.84 72.08
CA LEU A 248 -37.50 -105.26 70.78
C LEU A 248 -38.14 -104.52 69.59
N ILE A 249 -39.45 -104.29 69.64
CA ILE A 249 -40.19 -103.46 68.68
C ILE A 249 -39.67 -102.01 68.68
N GLY A 250 -39.49 -101.39 69.86
CA GLY A 250 -38.93 -100.05 69.97
C GLY A 250 -37.54 -99.93 69.35
N SER A 251 -36.64 -100.85 69.68
CA SER A 251 -35.28 -100.85 69.13
C SER A 251 -35.21 -101.13 67.62
N THR A 252 -36.16 -101.89 67.05
CA THR A 252 -36.24 -102.11 65.60
C THR A 252 -36.92 -100.96 64.84
N LEU A 253 -37.67 -100.11 65.54
CA LEU A 253 -38.21 -98.84 65.03
C LEU A 253 -37.27 -97.64 65.25
N GLY A 254 -36.09 -97.84 65.83
CA GLY A 254 -35.09 -96.79 66.07
C GLY A 254 -35.34 -95.91 67.28
N ILE A 255 -36.23 -96.31 68.20
CA ILE A 255 -36.48 -95.60 69.46
C ILE A 255 -35.34 -95.89 70.45
N GLU A 256 -34.79 -94.86 71.09
CA GLU A 256 -33.72 -95.03 72.07
C GLU A 256 -34.23 -95.78 73.33
N ARG A 257 -33.32 -96.52 73.96
CA ARG A 257 -33.66 -97.49 75.01
C ARG A 257 -34.30 -96.82 76.23
N GLU A 258 -33.87 -95.60 76.50
CA GLU A 258 -34.23 -94.73 77.61
C GLU A 258 -35.68 -94.23 77.45
N GLU A 259 -36.08 -93.83 76.24
CA GLU A 259 -37.47 -93.45 75.93
C GLU A 259 -38.40 -94.66 76.02
N MET A 260 -37.96 -95.81 75.48
CA MET A 260 -38.75 -97.03 75.53
C MET A 260 -38.96 -97.53 76.97
N GLU A 261 -37.97 -97.37 77.85
CA GLU A 261 -38.09 -97.68 79.28
C GLU A 261 -38.84 -96.63 80.11
N GLN A 262 -39.21 -95.46 79.56
CA GLN A 262 -40.22 -94.59 80.15
C GLN A 262 -41.62 -95.10 79.80
N LEU A 263 -41.89 -95.39 78.52
CA LEU A 263 -43.20 -95.86 78.04
C LEU A 263 -43.69 -97.16 78.73
N LEU A 264 -42.78 -98.07 79.09
CA LEU A 264 -43.15 -99.30 79.80
C LEU A 264 -43.42 -99.11 81.32
N LYS A 265 -42.96 -98.03 81.96
CA LYS A 265 -43.07 -97.89 83.44
C LYS A 265 -44.46 -97.49 83.93
N ASP A 266 -45.28 -96.89 83.08
CA ASP A 266 -46.65 -96.47 83.43
C ASP A 266 -47.67 -97.64 83.48
N HIS A 267 -47.27 -98.86 83.13
CA HIS A 267 -48.16 -100.03 83.07
C HIS A 267 -48.44 -100.68 84.45
N GLN A 268 -48.88 -99.87 85.42
CA GLN A 268 -49.56 -100.35 86.64
C GLN A 268 -51.03 -99.89 86.78
N GLY A 269 -51.57 -99.16 85.79
CA GLY A 269 -53.00 -98.85 85.72
C GLY A 269 -53.49 -98.55 84.30
N ALA A 270 -54.53 -99.28 83.86
CA ALA A 270 -55.34 -99.07 82.65
C ALA A 270 -54.60 -98.86 81.30
N VAL A 271 -54.86 -99.76 80.34
CA VAL A 271 -54.32 -99.78 78.96
C VAL A 271 -54.75 -98.57 78.09
N THR A 272 -55.46 -97.59 78.64
CA THR A 272 -56.04 -96.44 77.94
C THR A 272 -55.17 -95.18 77.90
N SER A 273 -54.15 -95.03 78.76
CA SER A 273 -53.43 -93.75 78.91
C SER A 273 -52.53 -93.40 77.71
N TRP A 274 -51.59 -94.29 77.36
CA TRP A 274 -50.53 -94.11 76.37
C TRP A 274 -50.99 -93.65 74.97
N ILE A 275 -52.19 -94.05 74.53
CA ILE A 275 -52.73 -93.72 73.20
C ILE A 275 -52.99 -92.21 73.04
N THR A 276 -53.09 -91.47 74.16
CA THR A 276 -53.34 -90.02 74.17
C THR A 276 -52.09 -89.19 73.84
N GLY A 277 -50.88 -89.73 74.07
CA GLY A 277 -49.63 -88.97 73.91
C GLY A 277 -49.22 -88.70 72.45
N TRP A 278 -49.58 -89.60 71.53
CA TRP A 278 -49.23 -89.52 70.10
C TRP A 278 -49.73 -88.22 69.44
N LEU A 279 -50.91 -87.72 69.83
CA LEU A 279 -51.59 -86.61 69.12
C LEU A 279 -51.32 -85.22 69.72
N GLY A 280 -50.43 -85.06 70.72
CA GLY A 280 -50.08 -83.73 71.22
C GLY A 280 -49.04 -83.71 72.34
N GLY A 281 -47.74 -83.59 71.99
CA GLY A 281 -46.64 -83.75 72.96
C GLY A 281 -45.31 -83.04 72.64
N ARG A 282 -45.35 -81.82 72.06
CA ARG A 282 -44.15 -80.99 71.77
C ARG A 282 -43.20 -80.83 72.97
N SER A 283 -41.94 -81.30 72.90
CA SER A 283 -40.83 -80.74 73.70
C SER A 283 -39.39 -81.16 73.31
N ARG A 284 -38.55 -80.14 73.03
CA ARG A 284 -37.08 -80.06 73.27
C ARG A 284 -36.19 -81.04 72.45
N SER A 285 -34.91 -80.78 72.17
CA SER A 285 -33.97 -79.75 72.69
C SER A 285 -33.25 -78.94 71.57
N VAL A 286 -32.10 -78.31 71.89
CA VAL A 286 -31.43 -77.15 71.21
C VAL A 286 -29.90 -77.35 71.42
N PRO A 287 -28.93 -77.03 70.52
CA PRO A 287 -28.75 -75.75 69.77
C PRO A 287 -28.28 -75.93 68.28
N SER A 288 -27.98 -74.92 67.43
CA SER A 288 -27.40 -73.57 67.66
C SER A 288 -27.69 -72.52 66.57
N THR A 289 -27.53 -71.24 66.97
CA THR A 289 -27.18 -70.05 66.13
C THR A 289 -28.23 -69.48 65.14
N PRO A 290 -28.20 -68.15 64.84
CA PRO A 290 -29.44 -67.37 64.80
C PRO A 290 -29.73 -66.59 63.49
N VAL A 291 -30.80 -65.79 63.52
CA VAL A 291 -31.37 -65.00 62.41
C VAL A 291 -31.33 -63.49 62.70
N ARG A 292 -31.09 -62.67 61.66
CA ARG A 292 -31.24 -61.18 61.60
C ARG A 292 -30.20 -60.34 62.40
N PRO A 293 -30.08 -59.01 62.15
CA PRO A 293 -30.88 -58.14 61.26
C PRO A 293 -30.09 -57.34 60.19
N ASN A 294 -30.86 -56.54 59.42
CA ASN A 294 -30.45 -55.52 58.46
C ASN A 294 -30.05 -54.20 59.15
N GLN A 295 -28.96 -53.53 58.71
CA GLN A 295 -28.96 -52.06 58.41
C GLN A 295 -27.64 -51.54 57.80
N GLN A 296 -27.69 -50.28 57.35
CA GLN A 296 -26.70 -49.58 56.52
C GLN A 296 -25.38 -49.25 57.25
N SER A 297 -24.31 -49.08 56.47
CA SER A 297 -23.28 -48.07 56.77
C SER A 297 -22.80 -47.38 55.49
N VAL A 298 -22.68 -46.06 55.54
CA VAL A 298 -22.09 -45.22 54.48
C VAL A 298 -20.86 -44.55 55.06
N LEU A 299 -19.68 -44.86 54.50
CA LEU A 299 -18.49 -44.02 54.58
C LEU A 299 -17.86 -44.08 53.17
N ASN A 300 -17.72 -42.98 52.43
CA ASN A 300 -16.84 -41.83 52.67
C ASN A 300 -15.38 -42.23 52.94
N THR A 301 -14.57 -42.18 51.90
CA THR A 301 -13.24 -41.54 51.94
C THR A 301 -12.95 -40.90 50.59
N SER A 302 -13.10 -39.58 50.53
CA SER A 302 -12.44 -38.73 49.53
C SER A 302 -11.78 -37.62 50.31
N PHE A 303 -10.46 -37.54 50.26
CA PHE A 303 -9.71 -36.43 50.81
C PHE A 303 -8.43 -36.20 50.02
N SER A 304 -8.18 -34.94 49.69
CA SER A 304 -6.99 -34.50 48.96
C SER A 304 -5.85 -34.24 49.94
N GLU A 305 -4.61 -34.46 49.51
CA GLU A 305 -3.52 -33.59 49.95
C GLU A 305 -2.54 -33.38 48.80
N ALA A 306 -1.93 -32.21 48.75
CA ALA A 306 -1.00 -31.77 47.74
C ALA A 306 0.14 -31.00 48.42
N GLU A 307 1.29 -30.91 47.73
CA GLU A 307 2.42 -30.03 48.08
C GLU A 307 3.16 -30.39 49.40
N SER A 308 4.46 -30.10 49.59
CA SER A 308 5.49 -29.53 48.70
C SER A 308 6.92 -29.75 49.23
N HIS A 309 7.93 -29.37 48.41
CA HIS A 309 9.33 -29.02 48.74
C HIS A 309 10.26 -30.13 49.31
N SER A 310 11.28 -30.64 48.57
CA SER A 310 12.61 -30.02 48.19
C SER A 310 13.70 -30.16 49.29
N PRO A 311 15.05 -30.02 49.06
CA PRO A 311 15.74 -29.50 47.85
C PRO A 311 17.10 -30.18 47.40
N THR A 312 17.55 -29.85 46.17
CA THR A 312 18.95 -29.44 45.80
C THR A 312 20.16 -30.41 45.58
N LEU A 313 20.57 -30.49 44.28
CA LEU A 313 21.92 -30.47 43.65
C LEU A 313 23.05 -31.51 43.91
N ARG A 314 23.48 -32.19 42.83
CA ARG A 314 24.82 -32.08 42.15
C ARG A 314 24.87 -32.96 40.87
N ALA A 315 25.93 -32.96 40.04
CA ALA A 315 26.44 -31.91 39.14
C ALA A 315 27.62 -32.46 38.27
N ARG A 316 27.46 -32.48 36.93
CA ARG A 316 28.47 -32.54 35.84
C ARG A 316 29.81 -33.33 35.96
N LEU A 317 30.12 -34.11 34.91
CA LEU A 317 31.34 -34.08 34.04
C LEU A 317 30.94 -34.85 32.74
N SER A 318 31.15 -34.36 31.50
CA SER A 318 32.39 -34.28 30.67
C SER A 318 32.94 -35.68 30.27
N SER A 319 33.36 -35.98 29.02
CA SER A 319 33.89 -35.08 27.97
C SER A 319 33.71 -35.57 26.49
N HIS A 320 34.21 -34.75 25.55
CA HIS A 320 34.34 -34.80 24.07
C HIS A 320 34.21 -36.11 23.23
N GLY A 321 33.92 -36.03 21.90
CA GLY A 321 33.52 -34.88 21.05
C GLY A 321 34.23 -34.75 19.66
N LYS A 322 33.90 -33.67 18.91
CA LYS A 322 34.56 -33.12 17.67
C LYS A 322 34.36 -33.96 16.38
N LYS A 323 34.17 -33.43 15.15
CA LYS A 323 34.04 -32.08 14.50
C LYS A 323 32.86 -32.19 13.47
N ALA A 324 32.04 -31.19 13.15
CA ALA A 324 32.26 -29.94 12.40
C ALA A 324 32.86 -30.12 10.97
N LEU A 325 32.55 -29.34 9.93
CA LEU A 325 31.44 -28.43 9.52
C LEU A 325 31.89 -27.84 8.16
N ASP A 326 31.06 -27.77 7.10
CA ASP A 326 31.21 -26.69 6.07
C ASP A 326 30.12 -26.56 4.97
N SER A 327 30.12 -25.37 4.36
CA SER A 327 29.48 -24.88 3.12
C SER A 327 30.25 -23.59 2.71
N PRO A 328 29.92 -22.71 1.72
CA PRO A 328 28.86 -22.74 0.68
C PRO A 328 29.27 -22.24 -0.76
N GLY A 329 28.37 -22.40 -1.74
CA GLY A 329 27.90 -21.28 -2.59
C GLY A 329 28.50 -20.99 -3.99
N LYS A 330 27.81 -20.08 -4.71
CA LYS A 330 28.07 -19.45 -6.05
C LYS A 330 27.85 -20.33 -7.31
N SER A 331 27.53 -19.83 -8.51
CA SER A 331 26.80 -18.59 -8.94
C SER A 331 26.54 -18.51 -10.48
N LYS A 332 25.36 -17.99 -10.91
CA LYS A 332 25.03 -17.28 -12.19
C LYS A 332 25.18 -17.96 -13.59
N LEU A 333 24.10 -17.84 -14.40
CA LEU A 333 23.94 -17.34 -15.81
C LEU A 333 25.18 -17.17 -16.75
N PRO A 334 25.09 -17.17 -18.13
CA PRO A 334 23.90 -16.97 -19.00
C PRO A 334 23.90 -17.57 -20.47
N LYS A 335 22.95 -17.07 -21.31
CA LYS A 335 22.99 -16.80 -22.78
C LYS A 335 22.63 -17.89 -23.83
N ASN A 336 21.38 -17.77 -24.32
CA ASN A 336 20.95 -17.46 -25.70
C ASN A 336 21.77 -17.97 -26.92
N SER A 337 21.08 -18.69 -27.82
CA SER A 337 21.35 -18.71 -29.27
C SER A 337 20.48 -17.69 -30.01
N ALA A 338 20.80 -17.36 -31.27
CA ALA A 338 20.08 -16.37 -32.07
C ALA A 338 19.65 -16.90 -33.44
N GLN A 339 18.41 -16.59 -33.83
CA GLN A 339 17.79 -16.67 -35.16
C GLN A 339 16.63 -15.65 -35.16
N GLY A 340 16.22 -15.02 -36.27
CA GLY A 340 16.70 -15.14 -37.65
C GLY A 340 15.52 -15.01 -38.61
N LEU A 341 15.29 -13.82 -39.20
CA LEU A 341 14.10 -13.56 -40.02
C LEU A 341 14.05 -14.44 -41.28
N LYS A 342 12.84 -14.94 -41.61
CA LYS A 342 12.28 -14.88 -42.97
C LYS A 342 10.76 -15.06 -42.96
N ILE A 343 10.09 -14.47 -43.97
CA ILE A 343 8.63 -14.39 -44.13
C ILE A 343 8.29 -14.80 -45.57
N THR A 344 7.25 -15.62 -45.77
CA THR A 344 6.39 -15.74 -46.97
C THR A 344 5.35 -16.85 -46.75
N PRO A 345 4.27 -16.98 -47.56
CA PRO A 345 3.46 -15.95 -48.26
C PRO A 345 1.92 -16.19 -48.12
N GLY A 346 1.07 -15.34 -48.73
CA GLY A 346 -0.21 -15.81 -49.30
C GLY A 346 -1.47 -14.93 -49.16
N SER A 347 -2.24 -14.86 -50.26
CA SER A 347 -3.65 -14.37 -50.43
C SER A 347 -4.03 -13.02 -49.77
N ILE A 348 -4.16 -11.89 -50.50
CA ILE A 348 -5.16 -11.56 -51.54
C ILE A 348 -6.62 -11.54 -51.04
N PHE A 349 -7.21 -10.34 -50.98
CA PHE A 349 -8.53 -10.02 -51.55
C PHE A 349 -8.61 -8.51 -51.92
N LYS A 350 -9.45 -8.16 -52.91
CA LYS A 350 -9.84 -6.78 -53.32
C LYS A 350 -10.99 -6.29 -52.40
N ARG A 351 -11.37 -5.00 -52.30
CA ARG A 351 -11.00 -3.71 -52.96
C ARG A 351 -10.76 -2.64 -51.84
N THR A 352 -10.96 -1.31 -51.90
CA THR A 352 -11.60 -0.35 -52.84
C THR A 352 -10.94 1.04 -52.77
N ASP A 353 -11.29 1.88 -53.76
CA ASP A 353 -11.08 3.33 -53.94
C ASP A 353 -11.41 4.21 -52.70
N GLY A 354 -10.93 5.45 -52.56
CA GLY A 354 -9.89 6.16 -53.33
C GLY A 354 -10.22 7.63 -53.70
N ASN A 355 -9.58 8.60 -53.01
CA ASN A 355 -9.54 10.06 -53.30
C ASN A 355 -10.88 10.85 -53.29
N SER A 356 -10.91 12.19 -53.38
CA SER A 356 -10.17 13.31 -52.73
C SER A 356 -10.53 14.62 -53.47
N CYS A 357 -11.12 15.63 -52.80
CA CYS A 357 -11.23 17.07 -53.19
C CYS A 357 -11.88 17.39 -54.58
N SER A 358 -12.58 18.51 -54.83
CA SER A 358 -12.44 19.88 -54.32
C SER A 358 -13.59 20.82 -54.78
N THR A 359 -13.67 22.02 -54.17
CA THR A 359 -14.12 23.31 -54.76
C THR A 359 -15.62 23.69 -54.77
N VAL A 360 -15.86 25.03 -54.81
CA VAL A 360 -17.11 25.84 -54.86
C VAL A 360 -17.72 26.12 -53.47
N ALA A 361 -17.59 27.28 -52.82
CA ALA A 361 -17.37 28.71 -53.16
C ALA A 361 -18.66 29.56 -53.31
N ALA A 362 -18.96 30.34 -52.25
CA ALA A 362 -19.73 31.59 -52.24
C ALA A 362 -19.14 32.46 -51.10
N LEU A 363 -18.60 33.65 -51.31
CA LEU A 363 -19.23 34.92 -51.73
C LEU A 363 -20.31 35.43 -50.76
N ILE A 364 -19.89 36.28 -49.82
CA ILE A 364 -20.40 37.64 -49.56
C ILE A 364 -19.37 38.37 -48.69
N SER A 365 -19.13 39.66 -48.99
CA SER A 365 -18.39 40.60 -48.14
C SER A 365 -19.22 41.87 -47.96
N PRO A 366 -19.03 42.60 -46.86
CA PRO A 366 -19.12 44.05 -46.87
C PRO A 366 -17.77 44.71 -46.47
N ASP A 367 -17.62 46.00 -46.81
CA ASP A 367 -16.34 46.69 -46.79
C ASP A 367 -15.85 47.20 -45.43
N GLY A 368 -14.53 47.12 -45.25
CA GLY A 368 -13.68 48.31 -45.01
C GLY A 368 -13.74 49.02 -43.65
N LEU A 369 -12.75 48.72 -42.79
CA LEU A 369 -12.08 49.77 -42.00
C LEU A 369 -10.59 49.44 -41.80
N LYS A 370 -9.78 50.45 -41.45
CA LYS A 370 -8.30 50.38 -41.49
C LYS A 370 -7.66 49.95 -40.16
N THR A 371 -6.87 48.88 -40.22
CA THR A 371 -5.60 48.64 -39.49
C THR A 371 -5.32 49.40 -38.18
N HIS A 372 -5.47 48.72 -37.04
CA HIS A 372 -4.50 48.78 -35.94
C HIS A 372 -4.61 47.56 -35.01
N GLY A 373 -3.54 47.17 -34.32
CA GLY A 373 -3.61 46.36 -33.08
C GLY A 373 -3.84 44.84 -33.20
N SER A 374 -2.83 44.09 -33.65
CA SER A 374 -2.48 42.80 -33.03
C SER A 374 -2.13 43.01 -31.54
N GLN A 375 -2.43 42.14 -30.57
CA GLN A 375 -2.82 40.70 -30.54
C GLN A 375 -3.65 40.42 -29.24
N ASN A 376 -3.87 39.14 -28.88
CA ASN A 376 -4.35 38.65 -27.56
C ASN A 376 -5.87 38.64 -27.28
N LEU A 377 -6.65 37.88 -28.06
CA LEU A 377 -8.04 37.49 -27.72
C LEU A 377 -8.29 35.97 -27.85
N LEU A 378 -7.37 35.13 -27.35
CA LEU A 378 -7.45 33.65 -27.43
C LEU A 378 -7.27 32.91 -26.08
N LEU A 379 -7.46 33.59 -24.94
CA LEU A 379 -7.31 32.95 -23.61
C LEU A 379 -8.51 33.08 -22.65
N ASN A 380 -9.55 33.87 -22.98
CA ASN A 380 -10.75 34.00 -22.12
C ASN A 380 -11.92 33.06 -22.51
N ALA A 381 -11.80 32.26 -23.57
CA ALA A 381 -12.91 31.48 -24.13
C ALA A 381 -13.10 30.07 -23.51
N VAL A 382 -12.48 29.78 -22.37
CA VAL A 382 -12.52 28.45 -21.69
C VAL A 382 -12.90 28.59 -20.20
N ALA A 383 -13.34 29.77 -19.77
CA ALA A 383 -13.61 30.07 -18.35
C ALA A 383 -15.04 29.77 -17.88
N GLU A 384 -15.97 29.46 -18.78
CA GLU A 384 -17.38 29.14 -18.45
C GLU A 384 -17.79 27.74 -18.92
N VAL A 385 -18.78 27.17 -18.21
CA VAL A 385 -19.33 25.80 -18.31
C VAL A 385 -18.54 24.72 -17.57
N LEU A 386 -18.69 24.72 -16.25
CA LEU A 386 -18.54 23.56 -15.36
C LEU A 386 -19.72 23.55 -14.39
N PRO A 387 -20.61 22.53 -14.41
CA PRO A 387 -21.83 22.55 -13.61
C PRO A 387 -21.54 22.27 -12.12
N THR A 388 -21.84 23.23 -11.26
CA THR A 388 -21.80 23.07 -9.79
C THR A 388 -22.77 21.99 -9.34
N ASN A 389 -22.25 20.80 -9.02
CA ASN A 389 -22.98 19.72 -8.35
C ASN A 389 -22.10 19.12 -7.25
N THR A 390 -22.28 19.63 -6.03
CA THR A 390 -21.49 19.25 -4.86
C THR A 390 -22.29 18.28 -3.97
N PRO A 391 -22.06 16.96 -4.03
CA PRO A 391 -22.49 16.08 -2.96
C PRO A 391 -21.58 16.31 -1.74
N LEU A 392 -22.16 16.68 -0.59
CA LEU A 392 -21.42 16.68 0.68
C LEU A 392 -21.10 15.23 1.06
N LEU A 393 -19.84 14.82 0.86
CA LEU A 393 -19.28 13.65 1.51
C LEU A 393 -18.52 14.09 2.76
N MET A 394 -18.93 13.54 3.91
CA MET A 394 -18.38 13.90 5.22
C MET A 394 -16.95 13.38 5.41
N SER A 395 -16.17 14.09 6.24
CA SER A 395 -14.80 13.68 6.60
C SER A 395 -14.78 12.32 7.31
N PRO A 396 -13.90 11.37 6.92
CA PRO A 396 -13.79 10.05 7.56
C PRO A 396 -12.99 10.12 8.87
N GLY A 397 -13.54 10.76 9.89
CA GLY A 397 -13.00 10.79 11.26
C GLY A 397 -13.51 9.65 12.13
N GLU A 398 -12.67 8.64 12.35
CA GLU A 398 -12.60 7.79 13.57
C GLU A 398 -13.90 7.38 14.29
N SER A 399 -14.93 6.88 13.57
CA SER A 399 -16.16 6.40 14.21
C SER A 399 -16.70 5.06 13.69
N THR A 400 -16.47 4.72 12.41
CA THR A 400 -17.04 3.50 11.77
C THR A 400 -16.63 2.19 12.44
N VAL A 401 -15.42 2.14 13.03
CA VAL A 401 -14.90 0.94 13.73
C VAL A 401 -15.63 0.69 15.05
N LEU A 402 -15.96 1.76 15.80
CA LEU A 402 -16.75 1.65 17.04
C LEU A 402 -18.20 1.27 16.76
N PHE A 403 -18.79 1.80 15.69
CA PHE A 403 -20.16 1.48 15.30
C PHE A 403 -20.34 -0.01 14.94
N LEU A 404 -19.37 -0.59 14.21
CA LEU A 404 -19.37 -2.02 13.90
C LEU A 404 -19.09 -2.91 15.12
N LEU A 405 -18.25 -2.47 16.07
CA LEU A 405 -17.96 -3.22 17.30
C LEU A 405 -19.16 -3.32 18.26
N ASN A 406 -20.04 -2.31 18.29
CA ASN A 406 -21.27 -2.37 19.09
C ASN A 406 -22.32 -3.33 18.50
N LEU A 407 -22.37 -3.48 17.17
CA LEU A 407 -23.32 -4.35 16.48
C LEU A 407 -23.01 -5.86 16.60
N ILE A 408 -21.82 -6.22 17.08
CA ILE A 408 -21.39 -7.61 17.32
C ILE A 408 -21.56 -7.99 18.82
N LYS A 409 -22.19 -7.11 19.61
CA LYS A 409 -22.27 -7.22 21.07
C LYS A 409 -23.69 -7.12 21.67
N MET A 410 -24.70 -7.32 20.83
CA MET A 410 -26.11 -7.50 21.18
C MET A 410 -26.55 -8.93 20.91
#